data_AF-A0A142XVZ0-F1
#
_entry.id   AF-A0A142XVZ0-F1
#
_cell.length_a   1.000
_cell.length_b   1.000
_cell.length_c   1.000
_cell.angle_alpha   90.00
_cell.angle_beta   90.00
_cell.angle_gamma   90.00
#
_symmetry.space_group_name_H-M   'P 1'
#
loop_
_entity.id
_entity.type
_entity.pdbx_description
1 polymer ?
#
loop_
_entity_poly.entity_id
_entity_poly.type
_entity_poly.pdbx_seq_one_letter_code
_entity_poly.pdbx_strand_id
1 'polypeptide(L)'
;MTLYTRTCPSPNVIRDHHLETFRQTIRPNVSDWLVCHEPFRERESTLIPKHRRIMLMGEPSSLARIDLRFLNQFGILVSPFHVPGFQGTTIVSQPGLPWFFGWNRSENRWLDFAQLQKMESIQKRPDISVVVSNKSFHRGHRIRLQLVRILQQRLGERLQVFGKGIREVADKRDAIAPYQYHLSLENSTEPNYWSEKLSDAYLGGAFPIYLGCTNIERWFAPESMYRIELDERLAEPKLSIALENIAERIAEWLDSDPYPRHIHALREARERVLHDHSFFAVLRDAIITLGESAGVPNLDTPDWMQPQASPKGRERWWRELTRVYHKWTTRSPRVAPSPTRD
;
A
#
# COMPACT_ATOMS: atom_id res chain seq x y z
N MET A 1 -20.23 -4.42 -1.56
CA MET A 1 -20.18 -2.95 -1.38
C MET A 1 -18.85 -2.55 -0.73
N THR A 2 -17.77 -2.50 -1.50
CA THR A 2 -16.50 -1.89 -1.05
C THR A 2 -16.29 -0.68 -1.94
N LEU A 3 -16.66 0.49 -1.42
CA LEU A 3 -16.53 1.78 -2.09
C LEU A 3 -15.08 2.26 -1.94
N TYR A 4 -14.35 2.41 -3.06
CA TYR A 4 -13.02 3.00 -3.10
C TYR A 4 -13.07 4.48 -3.50
N THR A 5 -13.90 5.21 -2.77
CA THR A 5 -14.32 6.53 -3.19
C THR A 5 -13.48 7.67 -2.62
N ARG A 6 -12.18 7.42 -2.42
CA ARG A 6 -11.54 7.87 -1.17
C ARG A 6 -10.11 8.42 -1.28
N THR A 7 -9.71 9.02 -2.41
CA THR A 7 -8.44 9.80 -2.43
C THR A 7 -8.49 11.18 -3.08
N CYS A 8 -9.58 11.59 -3.73
CA CYS A 8 -9.82 12.99 -4.11
C CYS A 8 -11.28 13.15 -4.59
N PRO A 9 -12.05 14.14 -4.14
CA PRO A 9 -13.37 14.40 -4.71
C PRO A 9 -13.16 15.05 -6.08
N SER A 10 -12.96 14.23 -7.13
CA SER A 10 -13.34 14.68 -8.46
C SER A 10 -14.88 14.71 -8.48
N PRO A 11 -15.53 15.82 -8.83
CA PRO A 11 -16.99 15.99 -8.74
C PRO A 11 -17.82 15.05 -9.64
N ASN A 12 -17.20 14.06 -10.28
CA ASN A 12 -17.73 13.37 -11.45
C ASN A 12 -17.64 11.83 -11.43
N VAL A 13 -17.33 11.22 -10.28
CA VAL A 13 -17.33 9.75 -10.16
C VAL A 13 -18.76 9.24 -9.95
N ILE A 14 -19.36 8.64 -10.97
CA ILE A 14 -20.61 7.87 -10.85
C ILE A 14 -20.25 6.46 -10.37
N ARG A 15 -20.96 5.96 -9.37
CA ARG A 15 -20.64 4.71 -8.67
C ARG A 15 -21.80 3.75 -8.80
N ASP A 16 -21.55 2.57 -9.38
CA ASP A 16 -22.46 1.43 -9.32
C ASP A 16 -21.65 0.18 -8.98
N HIS A 17 -22.13 -0.59 -8.01
CA HIS A 17 -21.69 -1.94 -7.59
C HIS A 17 -20.28 -2.42 -8.01
N HIS A 18 -19.38 -2.62 -7.02
CA HIS A 18 -18.10 -3.36 -7.12
C HIS A 18 -17.10 -2.98 -8.23
N LEU A 19 -17.50 -2.11 -9.16
CA LEU A 19 -16.76 -1.56 -10.27
C LEU A 19 -16.70 -0.04 -10.08
N GLU A 20 -15.51 0.53 -10.14
CA GLU A 20 -15.38 1.97 -10.16
C GLU A 20 -15.31 2.44 -11.61
N THR A 21 -16.41 2.99 -12.09
CA THR A 21 -16.43 3.69 -13.38
C THR A 21 -15.92 5.12 -13.16
N PHE A 22 -14.72 5.41 -13.66
CA PHE A 22 -14.20 6.78 -13.63
C PHE A 22 -14.69 7.52 -14.88
N ARG A 23 -15.61 8.47 -14.66
CA ARG A 23 -15.93 9.50 -15.66
C ARG A 23 -15.05 10.71 -15.42
N GLN A 24 -14.17 10.99 -16.39
CA GLN A 24 -13.47 12.26 -16.45
C GLN A 24 -14.41 13.26 -17.14
N THR A 25 -15.22 14.02 -16.38
CA THR A 25 -15.99 15.14 -16.94
C THR A 25 -15.05 16.31 -17.20
N ILE A 26 -14.17 16.15 -18.18
CA ILE A 26 -13.45 17.24 -18.81
C ILE A 26 -13.98 17.25 -20.25
N ARG A 27 -15.05 18.03 -20.47
CA ARG A 27 -15.72 18.30 -21.76
C ARG A 27 -16.77 17.26 -22.20
N PRO A 28 -17.85 17.70 -22.89
CA PRO A 28 -18.97 16.86 -23.32
C PRO A 28 -18.67 15.88 -24.47
N ASN A 29 -17.41 15.46 -24.68
CA ASN A 29 -17.00 14.63 -25.83
C ASN A 29 -15.88 13.60 -25.53
N VAL A 30 -15.69 13.16 -24.28
CA VAL A 30 -14.65 12.16 -23.93
C VAL A 30 -15.27 10.78 -23.71
N SER A 31 -14.65 9.75 -24.30
CA SER A 31 -15.03 8.34 -24.19
C SER A 31 -14.82 7.77 -22.76
N ASP A 32 -15.80 7.06 -22.21
CA ASP A 32 -15.76 6.46 -20.87
C ASP A 32 -14.62 5.41 -20.69
N TRP A 33 -14.06 5.28 -19.47
CA TRP A 33 -13.09 4.22 -19.11
C TRP A 33 -13.64 3.33 -17.98
N LEU A 34 -13.34 2.03 -18.03
CA LEU A 34 -13.61 1.10 -16.93
C LEU A 34 -12.29 0.83 -16.20
N VAL A 35 -12.26 1.02 -14.88
CA VAL A 35 -11.05 0.82 -14.07
C VAL A 35 -11.34 -0.12 -12.92
N CYS A 36 -10.50 -1.13 -12.77
CA CYS A 36 -10.56 -2.05 -11.63
C CYS A 36 -9.21 -2.03 -10.91
N HIS A 37 -9.23 -1.90 -9.59
CA HIS A 37 -8.05 -2.01 -8.73
C HIS A 37 -8.11 -3.24 -7.79
N GLU A 38 -9.27 -3.89 -7.74
CA GLU A 38 -9.49 -5.15 -7.04
C GLU A 38 -10.27 -6.11 -7.95
N PRO A 39 -9.97 -7.43 -7.89
CA PRO A 39 -10.76 -8.42 -8.61
C PRO A 39 -12.19 -8.51 -8.07
N PHE A 40 -13.17 -8.38 -8.96
CA PHE A 40 -14.58 -8.58 -8.62
C PHE A 40 -14.93 -10.07 -8.45
N ARG A 41 -15.93 -10.33 -7.60
CA ARG A 41 -16.33 -11.68 -7.17
C ARG A 41 -17.58 -12.22 -7.87
N GLU A 42 -18.33 -11.35 -8.50
CA GLU A 42 -19.57 -11.66 -9.19
C GLU A 42 -19.44 -11.29 -10.67
N ARG A 43 -20.35 -11.77 -11.51
CA ARG A 43 -20.33 -11.35 -12.92
C ARG A 43 -20.73 -9.90 -13.02
N GLU A 44 -20.02 -9.17 -13.87
CA GLU A 44 -20.30 -7.77 -14.13
C GLU A 44 -20.54 -7.54 -15.62
N SER A 45 -21.40 -6.59 -15.97
CA SER A 45 -21.64 -6.22 -17.37
C SER A 45 -21.10 -4.83 -17.66
N THR A 46 -20.59 -4.60 -18.87
CA THR A 46 -20.08 -3.29 -19.27
C THR A 46 -20.27 -3.02 -20.76
N LEU A 47 -20.55 -1.76 -21.10
CA LEU A 47 -20.53 -1.27 -22.48
C LEU A 47 -19.16 -0.73 -22.88
N ILE A 48 -18.17 -0.72 -21.98
CA ILE A 48 -16.83 -0.19 -22.30
C ILE A 48 -16.06 -1.24 -23.09
N PRO A 49 -15.49 -0.94 -24.27
CA PRO A 49 -14.73 -1.91 -25.03
C PRO A 49 -13.42 -2.28 -24.33
N LYS A 50 -12.90 -3.50 -24.57
CA LYS A 50 -11.73 -4.06 -23.87
C LYS A 50 -10.51 -3.11 -23.85
N HIS A 51 -10.21 -2.41 -24.94
CA HIS A 51 -9.07 -1.49 -25.04
C HIS A 51 -9.20 -0.22 -24.15
N ARG A 52 -10.39 0.05 -23.59
CA ARG A 52 -10.66 1.11 -22.59
C ARG A 52 -10.90 0.56 -21.17
N ARG A 53 -10.49 -0.68 -20.90
CA ARG A 53 -10.58 -1.33 -19.58
C ARG A 53 -9.19 -1.44 -18.97
N ILE A 54 -9.00 -0.84 -17.80
CA ILE A 54 -7.74 -0.79 -17.05
C ILE A 54 -7.85 -1.67 -15.80
N MET A 55 -6.87 -2.54 -15.59
CA MET A 55 -6.64 -3.23 -14.32
C MET A 55 -5.39 -2.65 -13.65
N LEU A 56 -5.48 -2.23 -12.39
CA LEU A 56 -4.34 -1.85 -11.56
C LEU A 56 -3.94 -3.01 -10.64
N MET A 57 -2.66 -3.37 -10.65
CA MET A 57 -2.11 -4.44 -9.80
C MET A 57 -1.61 -3.88 -8.47
N GLY A 58 -2.39 -4.09 -7.41
CA GLY A 58 -2.04 -3.61 -6.06
C GLY A 58 -1.10 -4.52 -5.25
N GLU A 59 -1.01 -5.81 -5.60
CA GLU A 59 -0.18 -6.77 -4.85
C GLU A 59 1.20 -6.94 -5.51
N PRO A 60 2.27 -7.19 -4.73
CA PRO A 60 3.59 -7.43 -5.28
C PRO A 60 3.63 -8.77 -6.05
N SER A 61 4.67 -8.94 -6.88
CA SER A 61 4.82 -10.08 -7.81
C SER A 61 4.70 -11.44 -7.13
N SER A 62 5.21 -11.55 -5.90
CA SER A 62 5.18 -12.77 -5.10
C SER A 62 3.81 -13.13 -4.51
N LEU A 63 2.89 -12.16 -4.40
CA LEU A 63 1.57 -12.32 -3.80
C LEU A 63 0.43 -12.24 -4.83
N ALA A 64 0.68 -11.61 -5.98
CA ALA A 64 -0.27 -11.48 -7.06
C ALA A 64 -0.67 -12.85 -7.62
N ARG A 65 -1.81 -13.35 -7.18
CA ARG A 65 -2.47 -14.53 -7.77
C ARG A 65 -3.73 -14.07 -8.48
N ILE A 66 -3.60 -13.73 -9.75
CA ILE A 66 -4.73 -13.36 -10.61
C ILE A 66 -4.85 -14.38 -11.75
N ASP A 67 -6.07 -14.86 -12.00
CA ASP A 67 -6.36 -15.76 -13.13
C ASP A 67 -6.14 -15.00 -14.44
N LEU A 68 -5.30 -15.54 -15.34
CA LEU A 68 -5.07 -14.93 -16.65
C LEU A 68 -6.35 -14.78 -17.47
N ARG A 69 -7.33 -15.66 -17.28
CA ARG A 69 -8.64 -15.53 -17.94
C ARG A 69 -9.39 -14.30 -17.45
N PHE A 70 -9.28 -14.00 -16.16
CA PHE A 70 -9.83 -12.77 -15.59
C PHE A 70 -9.11 -11.54 -16.14
N LEU A 71 -7.77 -11.56 -16.09
CA LEU A 71 -6.92 -10.43 -16.48
C LEU A 71 -7.07 -10.09 -17.97
N ASN A 72 -7.18 -11.09 -18.84
CA ASN A 72 -7.35 -10.91 -20.28
C ASN A 72 -8.76 -10.40 -20.69
N GLN A 73 -9.61 -10.03 -19.73
CA GLN A 73 -10.83 -9.24 -19.99
C GLN A 73 -10.56 -7.74 -20.00
N PHE A 74 -9.37 -7.32 -19.56
CA PHE A 74 -8.86 -5.96 -19.60
C PHE A 74 -7.92 -5.78 -20.80
N GLY A 75 -7.93 -4.60 -21.39
CA GLY A 75 -7.00 -4.24 -22.48
C GLY A 75 -5.70 -3.64 -21.97
N ILE A 76 -5.72 -3.07 -20.76
CA ILE A 76 -4.58 -2.39 -20.16
C ILE A 76 -4.36 -2.91 -18.75
N LEU A 77 -3.07 -3.08 -18.42
CA LEU A 77 -2.60 -3.44 -17.10
C LEU A 77 -1.62 -2.37 -16.61
N VAL A 78 -1.93 -1.70 -15.50
CA VAL A 78 -0.96 -0.86 -14.78
C VAL A 78 -0.39 -1.71 -13.65
N SER A 79 0.92 -1.98 -13.68
CA SER A 79 1.53 -2.96 -12.79
C SER A 79 3.00 -2.68 -12.50
N PRO A 80 3.50 -3.00 -11.29
CA PRO A 80 4.92 -2.88 -10.97
C PRO A 80 5.80 -3.90 -11.71
N PHE A 81 5.19 -4.97 -12.25
CA PHE A 81 5.86 -6.05 -12.97
C PHE A 81 5.06 -6.54 -14.18
N HIS A 82 5.72 -7.22 -15.11
CA HIS A 82 5.05 -7.88 -16.23
C HIS A 82 4.35 -9.17 -15.77
N VAL A 83 3.14 -9.41 -16.28
CA VAL A 83 2.41 -10.67 -16.06
C VAL A 83 2.54 -11.55 -17.31
N PRO A 84 3.28 -12.67 -17.27
CA PRO A 84 3.40 -13.58 -18.41
C PRO A 84 2.03 -14.08 -18.86
N GLY A 85 1.73 -13.98 -20.16
CA GLY A 85 0.45 -14.43 -20.74
C GLY A 85 -0.68 -13.38 -20.71
N PHE A 86 -0.44 -12.17 -20.21
CA PHE A 86 -1.33 -11.05 -20.46
C PHE A 86 -1.23 -10.60 -21.93
N GLN A 87 -2.37 -10.43 -22.59
CA GLN A 87 -2.47 -10.16 -24.03
C GLN A 87 -2.64 -8.66 -24.36
N GLY A 88 -2.83 -7.82 -23.35
CA GLY A 88 -3.03 -6.38 -23.52
C GLY A 88 -1.75 -5.56 -23.36
N THR A 89 -1.93 -4.25 -23.22
CA THR A 89 -0.82 -3.30 -23.02
C THR A 89 -0.48 -3.22 -21.53
N THR A 90 0.78 -3.45 -21.18
CA THR A 90 1.26 -3.27 -19.79
C THR A 90 1.97 -1.92 -19.65
N ILE A 91 1.47 -1.08 -18.74
CA ILE A 91 2.15 0.14 -18.28
C ILE A 91 2.89 -0.23 -16.99
N VAL A 92 4.22 -0.28 -17.07
CA VAL A 92 5.06 -0.61 -15.91
C VAL A 92 5.22 0.62 -15.03
N SER A 93 4.51 0.65 -13.91
CA SER A 93 4.47 1.77 -12.97
C SER A 93 4.21 1.30 -11.54
N GLN A 94 4.27 2.24 -10.60
CA GLN A 94 3.83 2.01 -9.23
C GLN A 94 2.33 1.69 -9.16
N PRO A 95 1.87 0.94 -8.15
CA PRO A 95 0.53 0.34 -8.14
C PRO A 95 -0.63 1.33 -7.91
N GLY A 96 -0.34 2.59 -7.63
CA GLY A 96 -1.31 3.65 -7.35
C GLY A 96 -2.10 3.40 -6.07
N LEU A 97 -1.55 2.63 -5.13
CA LEU A 97 -2.29 2.17 -3.95
C LEU A 97 -2.80 3.36 -3.12
N PRO A 98 -4.10 3.39 -2.80
CA PRO A 98 -4.65 4.42 -1.93
C PRO A 98 -4.03 4.41 -0.54
N TRP A 99 -3.80 5.60 0.02
CA TRP A 99 -3.33 5.77 1.38
C TRP A 99 -4.43 5.48 2.40
N PHE A 100 -4.05 5.22 3.65
CA PHE A 100 -4.98 5.08 4.79
C PHE A 100 -4.85 6.21 5.81
N PHE A 101 -3.92 7.13 5.60
CA PHE A 101 -3.77 8.32 6.39
C PHE A 101 -5.00 9.23 6.28
N GLY A 102 -5.64 9.55 7.41
CA GLY A 102 -6.89 10.31 7.43
C GLY A 102 -8.15 9.46 7.30
N TRP A 103 -8.04 8.13 7.30
CA TRP A 103 -9.18 7.23 7.39
C TRP A 103 -9.45 6.82 8.83
N ASN A 104 -10.49 7.41 9.42
CA ASN A 104 -11.03 6.95 10.67
C ASN A 104 -11.93 5.72 10.44
N ARG A 105 -11.48 4.55 10.89
CA ARG A 105 -12.17 3.26 10.71
C ARG A 105 -13.40 3.10 11.59
N SER A 106 -13.44 3.70 12.78
CA SER A 106 -14.60 3.59 13.67
C SER A 106 -15.78 4.44 13.19
N GLU A 107 -15.49 5.62 12.63
CA GLU A 107 -16.49 6.51 12.03
C GLU A 107 -16.74 6.20 10.55
N ASN A 108 -15.90 5.35 9.95
CA ASN A 108 -15.81 5.14 8.53
C ASN A 108 -15.75 6.46 7.74
N ARG A 109 -14.95 7.42 8.22
CA ARG A 109 -14.82 8.78 7.67
C ARG A 109 -13.41 9.02 7.13
N TRP A 110 -13.31 9.78 6.05
CA TRP A 110 -12.04 10.13 5.41
C TRP A 110 -11.85 11.63 5.42
N LEU A 111 -10.59 12.04 5.56
CA LEU A 111 -10.19 13.37 5.13
C LEU A 111 -10.24 13.43 3.61
N ASP A 112 -10.89 14.47 3.09
CA ASP A 112 -10.83 14.77 1.66
C ASP A 112 -9.49 15.42 1.27
N PHE A 113 -9.29 15.62 -0.03
CA PHE A 113 -8.06 16.20 -0.56
C PHE A 113 -7.76 17.59 0.01
N ALA A 114 -8.78 18.46 0.11
CA ALA A 114 -8.59 19.82 0.61
C ALA A 114 -8.24 19.84 2.10
N GLN A 115 -8.84 18.94 2.87
CA GLN A 115 -8.52 18.73 4.28
C GLN A 115 -7.10 18.20 4.46
N LEU A 116 -6.67 17.23 3.64
CA LEU A 116 -5.29 16.73 3.67
C LEU A 116 -4.28 17.82 3.28
N GLN A 117 -4.56 18.60 2.23
CA GLN A 117 -3.68 19.66 1.76
C GLN A 117 -3.51 20.77 2.79
N LYS A 118 -4.59 21.16 3.47
CA LYS A 118 -4.59 22.22 4.50
C LYS A 118 -4.14 21.73 5.89
N MET A 119 -3.81 20.45 6.02
CA MET A 119 -3.45 19.89 7.32
C MET A 119 -2.15 20.52 7.83
N GLU A 120 -2.26 21.22 8.96
CA GLU A 120 -1.11 21.85 9.60
C GLU A 120 -0.17 20.80 10.21
N SER A 121 1.11 21.15 10.29
CA SER A 121 2.10 20.33 10.98
C SER A 121 1.84 20.39 12.48
N ILE A 122 1.58 19.24 13.10
CA ILE A 122 1.52 19.13 14.55
C ILE A 122 2.94 19.04 15.14
N GLN A 123 3.08 19.40 16.42
CA GLN A 123 4.34 19.19 17.14
C GLN A 123 4.70 17.70 17.15
N LYS A 124 5.93 17.39 16.72
CA LYS A 124 6.43 16.02 16.59
C LYS A 124 7.36 15.66 17.73
N ARG A 125 7.24 14.42 18.19
CA ARG A 125 8.21 13.75 19.07
C ARG A 125 9.41 13.28 18.23
N PRO A 126 10.65 13.40 18.74
CA PRO A 126 11.86 12.89 18.09
C PRO A 126 11.99 11.35 18.20
N ASP A 127 10.85 10.66 18.11
CA ASP A 127 10.72 9.22 18.24
C ASP A 127 10.32 8.60 16.89
N ILE A 128 10.41 7.28 16.82
CA ILE A 128 10.03 6.49 15.65
C ILE A 128 8.76 5.68 15.94
N SER A 129 7.88 5.60 14.94
CA SER A 129 6.69 4.77 14.99
C SER A 129 6.72 3.67 13.94
N VAL A 130 5.94 2.60 14.17
CA VAL A 130 5.69 1.56 13.18
C VAL A 130 4.26 1.06 13.32
N VAL A 131 3.57 0.84 12.20
CA VAL A 131 2.27 0.16 12.17
C VAL A 131 2.47 -1.23 11.58
N VAL A 132 2.46 -2.26 12.43
CA VAL A 132 2.59 -3.65 12.01
C VAL A 132 1.23 -4.35 11.92
N SER A 133 1.15 -5.35 11.04
CA SER A 133 0.04 -6.30 11.05
C SER A 133 0.54 -7.66 11.53
N ASN A 134 -0.27 -8.39 12.29
CA ASN A 134 0.09 -9.73 12.82
C ASN A 134 0.12 -10.83 11.73
N LYS A 135 0.16 -10.46 10.46
CA LYS A 135 0.16 -11.39 9.34
C LYS A 135 1.59 -11.94 9.12
N SER A 136 1.89 -13.16 9.57
CA SER A 136 3.23 -13.79 9.44
C SER A 136 3.36 -14.82 8.30
N PHE A 137 2.55 -14.66 7.24
CA PHE A 137 2.30 -15.70 6.25
C PHE A 137 3.51 -16.12 5.38
N HIS A 138 4.48 -15.24 5.12
CA HIS A 138 5.56 -15.48 4.14
C HIS A 138 6.93 -15.05 4.70
N ARG A 139 8.03 -15.47 4.05
CA ARG A 139 9.41 -15.19 4.50
C ARG A 139 9.64 -13.69 4.78
N GLY A 140 9.31 -12.81 3.83
CA GLY A 140 9.46 -11.36 4.00
C GLY A 140 8.65 -10.79 5.16
N HIS A 141 7.50 -11.38 5.51
CA HIS A 141 6.75 -10.97 6.70
C HIS A 141 7.52 -11.28 7.99
N ARG A 142 8.16 -12.46 8.07
CA ARG A 142 8.95 -12.87 9.23
C ARG A 142 10.20 -12.01 9.39
N ILE A 143 10.90 -11.74 8.29
CA ILE A 143 12.09 -10.89 8.26
C ILE A 143 11.78 -9.50 8.83
N ARG A 144 10.69 -8.87 8.37
CA ARG A 144 10.28 -7.54 8.86
C ARG A 144 9.89 -7.54 10.33
N LEU A 145 9.16 -8.56 10.79
CA LEU A 145 8.83 -8.69 12.21
C LEU A 145 10.08 -8.93 13.06
N GLN A 146 11.08 -9.65 12.55
CA GLN A 146 12.37 -9.82 13.22
C GLN A 146 13.12 -8.49 13.31
N LEU A 147 13.19 -7.72 12.24
CA LEU A 147 13.78 -6.37 12.25
C LEU A 147 13.09 -5.45 13.28
N VAL A 148 11.75 -5.44 13.29
CA VAL A 148 10.96 -4.66 14.27
C VAL A 148 11.28 -5.07 15.70
N ARG A 149 11.42 -6.38 15.98
CA ARG A 149 11.76 -6.87 17.32
C ARG A 149 13.17 -6.45 17.75
N ILE A 150 14.16 -6.56 16.86
CA ILE A 150 15.53 -6.13 17.13
C ILE A 150 15.56 -4.62 17.39
N LEU A 151 14.90 -3.82 16.54
CA LEU A 151 14.76 -2.38 16.75
C LEU A 151 14.06 -2.05 18.06
N GLN A 152 13.02 -2.80 18.44
CA GLN A 152 12.31 -2.59 19.70
C GLN A 152 13.21 -2.86 20.92
N GLN A 153 14.03 -3.92 20.87
CA GLN A 153 15.00 -4.21 21.93
C GLN A 153 16.07 -3.12 22.05
N ARG A 154 16.51 -2.58 20.91
CA ARG A 154 17.59 -1.58 20.84
C ARG A 154 17.13 -0.16 21.18
N LEU A 155 15.97 0.25 20.68
CA LEU A 155 15.43 1.60 20.82
C LEU A 155 14.54 1.78 22.06
N GLY A 156 14.07 0.69 22.66
CA GLY A 156 13.20 0.73 23.83
C GLY A 156 11.95 1.57 23.59
N GLU A 157 11.70 2.54 24.47
CA GLU A 157 10.52 3.41 24.42
C GLU A 157 10.53 4.40 23.24
N ARG A 158 11.66 4.58 22.54
CA ARG A 158 11.73 5.44 21.33
C ARG A 158 10.98 4.82 20.14
N LEU A 159 10.77 3.49 20.12
CA LEU A 159 9.98 2.82 19.09
C LEU A 159 8.55 2.57 19.56
N GLN A 160 7.62 3.28 18.95
CA GLN A 160 6.20 3.17 19.22
C GLN A 160 5.55 2.20 18.23
N VAL A 161 5.17 1.02 18.74
CA VAL A 161 4.60 -0.07 17.93
C VAL A 161 3.07 -0.03 17.98
N PHE A 162 2.45 0.13 16.83
CA PHE A 162 1.01 0.11 16.62
C PHE A 162 0.61 -1.09 15.76
N GLY A 163 -0.63 -1.53 15.88
CA GLY A 163 -1.13 -2.67 15.13
C GLY A 163 -2.30 -3.37 15.79
N LYS A 164 -3.01 -4.18 15.01
CA LYS A 164 -4.13 -5.00 15.49
C LYS A 164 -3.67 -5.94 16.61
N GLY A 165 -4.35 -5.92 17.76
CA GLY A 165 -3.97 -6.70 18.94
C GLY A 165 -2.65 -6.30 19.60
N ILE A 166 -2.09 -5.12 19.26
CA ILE A 166 -0.91 -4.54 19.92
C ILE A 166 -1.29 -3.19 20.53
N ARG A 167 -1.48 -2.19 19.68
CA ARG A 167 -1.98 -0.86 20.04
C ARG A 167 -2.75 -0.35 18.82
N GLU A 168 -4.06 -0.44 18.89
CA GLU A 168 -4.94 -0.09 17.78
C GLU A 168 -5.22 1.41 17.75
N VAL A 169 -5.31 1.94 16.54
CA VAL A 169 -5.73 3.33 16.27
C VAL A 169 -6.88 3.30 15.27
N ALA A 170 -7.86 4.18 15.46
CA ALA A 170 -8.97 4.31 14.53
C ALA A 170 -8.51 4.91 13.20
N ASP A 171 -7.63 5.91 13.26
CA ASP A 171 -6.97 6.54 12.12
C ASP A 171 -5.46 6.30 12.19
N LYS A 172 -4.86 5.87 11.08
CA LYS A 172 -3.41 5.64 11.01
C LYS A 172 -2.62 6.93 11.24
N ARG A 173 -3.23 8.10 10.99
CA ARG A 173 -2.66 9.41 11.34
C ARG A 173 -2.18 9.46 12.77
N ASP A 174 -2.94 8.92 13.72
CA ASP A 174 -2.63 9.01 15.16
C ASP A 174 -1.39 8.19 15.53
N ALA A 175 -1.03 7.21 14.70
CA ALA A 175 0.18 6.41 14.84
C ALA A 175 1.40 6.97 14.09
N ILE A 176 1.24 7.99 13.25
CA ILE A 176 2.29 8.50 12.34
C ILE A 176 2.59 9.97 12.60
N ALA A 177 1.58 10.83 12.51
CA ALA A 177 1.74 12.28 12.54
C ALA A 177 2.47 12.81 13.80
N PRO A 178 2.28 12.24 15.01
CA PRO A 178 2.98 12.71 16.21
C PRO A 178 4.49 12.44 16.22
N TYR A 179 5.02 11.69 15.25
CA TYR A 179 6.40 11.22 15.25
C TYR A 179 7.22 11.87 14.13
N GLN A 180 8.49 12.14 14.41
CA GLN A 180 9.45 12.58 13.39
C GLN A 180 9.77 11.46 12.41
N TYR A 181 9.82 10.20 12.86
CA TYR A 181 10.22 9.08 12.04
C TYR A 181 9.13 8.00 11.95
N HIS A 182 9.03 7.31 10.81
CA HIS A 182 8.13 6.17 10.63
C HIS A 182 8.83 5.02 9.90
N LEU A 183 8.81 3.83 10.50
CA LEU A 183 9.35 2.63 9.89
C LEU A 183 8.37 2.09 8.83
N SER A 184 8.75 2.22 7.57
CA SER A 184 7.91 1.92 6.40
C SER A 184 8.45 0.67 5.69
N LEU A 185 7.94 -0.51 6.07
CA LEU A 185 8.46 -1.80 5.57
C LEU A 185 7.47 -2.48 4.62
N GLU A 186 7.79 -2.49 3.33
CA GLU A 186 6.96 -3.10 2.29
C GLU A 186 6.86 -4.62 2.39
N ASN A 187 5.83 -5.20 1.77
CA ASN A 187 5.64 -6.65 1.79
C ASN A 187 6.65 -7.43 0.95
N SER A 188 7.26 -6.77 -0.03
CA SER A 188 8.24 -7.31 -0.96
C SER A 188 9.28 -6.22 -1.26
N THR A 189 10.52 -6.65 -1.49
CA THR A 189 11.60 -5.80 -1.99
C THR A 189 11.75 -6.06 -3.49
N GLU A 190 11.11 -5.23 -4.31
CA GLU A 190 11.10 -5.39 -5.77
C GLU A 190 10.98 -4.04 -6.50
N PRO A 191 11.42 -3.94 -7.77
CA PRO A 191 11.28 -2.70 -8.52
C PRO A 191 9.83 -2.27 -8.67
N ASN A 192 9.61 -0.96 -8.65
CA ASN A 192 8.33 -0.29 -8.88
C ASN A 192 7.23 -0.56 -7.82
N TYR A 193 7.50 -1.33 -6.77
CA TYR A 193 6.50 -1.65 -5.75
C TYR A 193 6.72 -0.86 -4.46
N TRP A 194 5.91 0.17 -4.27
CA TRP A 194 5.73 0.85 -2.98
C TRP A 194 4.24 1.05 -2.71
N SER A 195 3.85 1.15 -1.44
CA SER A 195 2.45 1.09 -1.01
C SER A 195 2.03 2.25 -0.10
N GLU A 196 0.85 2.10 0.51
CA GLU A 196 0.33 3.01 1.52
C GLU A 196 1.29 3.20 2.69
N LYS A 197 2.18 2.23 2.96
CA LYS A 197 3.15 2.34 4.07
C LYS A 197 4.07 3.54 3.90
N LEU A 198 4.53 3.80 2.67
CA LEU A 198 5.40 4.93 2.38
C LEU A 198 4.59 6.23 2.23
N SER A 199 3.49 6.21 1.47
CA SER A 199 2.67 7.43 1.30
C SER A 199 2.06 7.91 2.62
N ASP A 200 1.61 7.02 3.51
CA ASP A 200 1.09 7.41 4.82
C ASP A 200 2.16 8.10 5.69
N ALA A 201 3.43 7.70 5.57
CA ALA A 201 4.54 8.35 6.29
C ALA A 201 4.73 9.80 5.81
N TYR A 202 4.81 9.99 4.49
CA TYR A 202 4.89 11.32 3.87
C TYR A 202 3.65 12.16 4.18
N LEU A 203 2.46 11.58 4.17
CA LEU A 203 1.23 12.26 4.55
C LEU A 203 1.19 12.63 6.04
N GLY A 204 1.89 11.90 6.90
CA GLY A 204 2.09 12.29 8.29
C GLY A 204 3.19 13.31 8.51
N GLY A 205 3.96 13.67 7.48
CA GLY A 205 5.20 14.41 7.63
C GLY A 205 6.20 13.68 8.54
N ALA A 206 6.12 12.35 8.62
CA ALA A 206 7.08 11.52 9.32
C ALA A 206 8.11 11.02 8.32
N PHE A 207 9.39 11.24 8.61
CA PHE A 207 10.49 10.83 7.78
C PHE A 207 10.58 9.30 7.73
N PRO A 208 10.44 8.67 6.56
CA PRO A 208 10.39 7.23 6.46
C PRO A 208 11.78 6.59 6.60
N ILE A 209 11.86 5.57 7.46
CA ILE A 209 12.93 4.57 7.45
C ILE A 209 12.41 3.40 6.62
N TYR A 210 12.88 3.27 5.39
CA TYR A 210 12.17 2.57 4.31
C TYR A 210 12.87 1.30 3.84
N LEU A 211 12.12 0.20 3.70
CA LEU A 211 12.55 -1.04 3.05
C LEU A 211 11.48 -1.47 2.04
N GLY A 212 11.82 -1.63 0.77
CA GLY A 212 10.86 -2.04 -0.27
C GLY A 212 11.34 -1.81 -1.70
N CYS A 213 10.77 -0.82 -2.38
CA CYS A 213 11.03 -0.51 -3.79
C CYS A 213 12.51 -0.26 -4.07
N THR A 214 13.13 -1.08 -4.93
CA THR A 214 14.59 -1.04 -5.16
C THR A 214 15.07 0.12 -6.04
N ASN A 215 14.14 0.74 -6.77
CA ASN A 215 14.34 1.90 -7.62
C ASN A 215 13.39 3.06 -7.22
N ILE A 216 13.17 3.23 -5.91
CA ILE A 216 12.26 4.23 -5.34
C ILE A 216 12.60 5.67 -5.78
N GLU A 217 13.84 5.91 -6.17
CA GLU A 217 14.39 7.17 -6.65
C GLU A 217 13.69 7.66 -7.93
N ARG A 218 12.93 6.80 -8.62
CA ARG A 218 12.06 7.21 -9.73
C ARG A 218 10.89 8.11 -9.28
N TRP A 219 10.47 8.04 -8.02
CA TRP A 219 9.29 8.75 -7.50
C TRP A 219 9.62 9.79 -6.44
N PHE A 220 10.70 9.59 -5.68
CA PHE A 220 11.08 10.43 -4.54
C PHE A 220 12.59 10.66 -4.49
N ALA A 221 13.01 11.83 -4.03
CA ALA A 221 14.42 12.13 -3.83
C ALA A 221 15.05 11.22 -2.77
N PRO A 222 16.29 10.75 -2.91
CA PRO A 222 16.97 9.95 -1.88
C PRO A 222 16.96 10.61 -0.49
N GLU A 223 17.01 11.94 -0.45
CA GLU A 223 17.01 12.74 0.76
C GLU A 223 15.65 12.76 1.48
N SER A 224 14.57 12.24 0.89
CA SER A 224 13.27 12.17 1.55
C SER A 224 13.09 10.92 2.42
N MET A 225 14.06 10.00 2.45
CA MET A 225 13.97 8.76 3.23
C MET A 225 15.33 8.24 3.69
N TYR A 226 15.34 7.40 4.73
CA TYR A 226 16.48 6.55 5.04
C TYR A 226 16.22 5.18 4.41
N ARG A 227 16.96 4.85 3.36
CA ARG A 227 16.80 3.58 2.65
C ARG A 227 17.54 2.45 3.38
N ILE A 228 16.81 1.42 3.76
CA ILE A 228 17.33 0.16 4.29
C ILE A 228 17.69 -0.73 3.11
N GLU A 229 18.93 -1.23 3.12
CA GLU A 229 19.37 -2.26 2.18
C GLU A 229 19.42 -3.61 2.90
N LEU A 230 18.64 -4.57 2.40
CA LEU A 230 18.57 -5.91 2.93
C LEU A 230 18.43 -6.93 1.80
N ASP A 231 19.36 -7.88 1.73
CA ASP A 231 19.17 -9.06 0.89
C ASP A 231 18.32 -10.10 1.66
N GLU A 232 17.01 -10.10 1.39
CA GLU A 232 16.06 -11.03 2.02
C GLU A 232 16.31 -12.51 1.68
N ARG A 233 17.19 -12.81 0.71
CA ARG A 233 17.57 -14.18 0.33
C ARG A 233 18.59 -14.79 1.28
N LEU A 234 19.28 -13.98 2.10
CA LEU A 234 20.25 -14.46 3.09
C LEU A 234 19.65 -15.53 4.00
N ALA A 235 20.37 -16.64 4.16
CA ALA A 235 20.03 -17.68 5.11
C ALA A 235 20.62 -17.39 6.50
N GLU A 236 20.10 -18.05 7.53
CA GLU A 236 20.71 -17.99 8.86
C GLU A 236 22.11 -18.64 8.87
N PRO A 237 23.05 -18.13 9.69
CA PRO A 237 22.92 -17.00 10.63
C PRO A 237 23.17 -15.61 10.00
N LYS A 238 23.51 -15.54 8.69
CA LYS A 238 23.88 -14.29 8.02
C LYS A 238 22.74 -13.28 8.01
N LEU A 239 21.50 -13.75 7.86
CA LEU A 239 20.31 -12.89 7.93
C LEU A 239 20.21 -12.18 9.28
N SER A 240 20.32 -12.91 10.40
CA SER A 240 20.27 -12.31 11.73
C SER A 240 21.36 -11.27 11.95
N ILE A 241 22.60 -11.54 11.52
CA ILE A 241 23.71 -10.58 11.60
C ILE A 241 23.40 -9.32 10.78
N ALA A 242 22.88 -9.48 9.55
CA ALA A 242 22.51 -8.34 8.71
C ALA A 242 21.43 -7.47 9.36
N LEU A 243 20.40 -8.09 9.97
CA LEU A 243 19.34 -7.37 10.66
C LEU A 243 19.83 -6.61 11.89
N GLU A 244 20.75 -7.18 12.66
CA GLU A 244 21.39 -6.49 13.80
C GLU A 244 22.19 -5.27 13.34
N ASN A 245 23.02 -5.42 12.31
CA ASN A 245 23.82 -4.32 11.75
C ASN A 245 22.91 -3.20 11.18
N ILE A 246 21.80 -3.56 10.54
CA ILE A 246 20.81 -2.60 10.06
C ILE A 246 20.20 -1.83 11.24
N ALA A 247 19.80 -2.54 12.30
CA ALA A 247 19.18 -1.91 13.47
C ALA A 247 20.16 -0.99 14.22
N GLU A 248 21.43 -1.37 14.31
CA GLU A 248 22.50 -0.53 14.85
C GLU A 248 22.67 0.76 14.05
N ARG A 249 22.84 0.66 12.73
CA ARG A 249 22.95 1.84 11.85
C ARG A 249 21.74 2.76 11.92
N ILE A 250 20.53 2.20 12.02
CA ILE A 250 19.30 2.99 12.20
C ILE A 250 19.34 3.74 13.53
N ALA A 251 19.74 3.08 14.63
CA ALA A 251 19.84 3.72 15.94
C ALA A 251 20.86 4.87 15.93
N GLU A 252 22.06 4.63 15.42
CA GLU A 252 23.11 5.66 15.27
C GLU A 252 22.63 6.84 14.42
N TRP A 253 21.93 6.56 13.31
CA TRP A 253 21.41 7.60 12.43
C TRP A 253 20.35 8.44 13.13
N LEU A 254 19.43 7.81 13.88
CA LEU A 254 18.41 8.51 14.66
C LEU A 254 19.00 9.36 15.80
N ASP A 255 20.11 8.95 16.40
CA ASP A 255 20.79 9.70 17.47
C ASP A 255 21.39 11.03 16.99
N SER A 256 21.63 11.15 15.68
CA SER A 256 22.08 12.41 15.07
C SER A 256 20.97 13.43 14.76
N ASP A 257 19.73 13.13 15.13
CA ASP A 257 18.49 13.86 14.79
C ASP A 257 18.50 14.47 13.37
N PRO A 258 18.47 13.63 12.32
CA PRO A 258 18.56 14.09 10.94
C PRO A 258 17.29 14.80 10.44
N TYR A 259 16.16 14.68 11.13
CA TYR A 259 14.86 15.21 10.69
C TYR A 259 14.90 16.68 10.23
N PRO A 260 15.50 17.64 10.97
CA PRO A 260 15.55 19.05 10.55
C PRO A 260 16.27 19.26 9.22
N ARG A 261 17.30 18.45 8.92
CA ARG A 261 18.06 18.56 7.66
C ARG A 261 17.27 18.06 6.45
N HIS A 262 16.33 17.15 6.66
CA HIS A 262 15.56 16.49 5.59
C HIS A 262 14.14 17.04 5.41
N ILE A 263 13.73 18.03 6.20
CA ILE A 263 12.34 18.52 6.20
C ILE A 263 11.88 19.04 4.83
N HIS A 264 12.79 19.62 4.04
CA HIS A 264 12.46 20.12 2.70
C HIS A 264 12.17 18.98 1.72
N ALA A 265 13.03 17.97 1.66
CA ALA A 265 12.82 16.79 0.82
C ALA A 265 11.57 16.01 1.26
N LEU A 266 11.30 15.95 2.57
CA LEU A 266 10.09 15.34 3.13
C LEU A 266 8.82 16.08 2.71
N ARG A 267 8.83 17.41 2.71
CA ARG A 267 7.71 18.23 2.23
C ARG A 267 7.49 18.05 0.74
N GLU A 268 8.55 18.02 -0.07
CA GLU A 268 8.41 17.76 -1.50
C GLU A 268 7.82 16.36 -1.77
N ALA A 269 8.31 15.33 -1.06
CA ALA A 269 7.78 13.98 -1.19
C ALA A 269 6.29 13.89 -0.82
N ARG A 270 5.86 14.64 0.21
CA ARG A 270 4.44 14.79 0.56
C ARG A 270 3.62 15.40 -0.58
N GLU A 271 4.09 16.50 -1.17
CA GLU A 271 3.39 17.13 -2.30
C GLU A 271 3.29 16.18 -3.49
N ARG A 272 4.36 15.44 -3.80
CA ARG A 272 4.35 14.40 -4.84
C ARG A 272 3.34 13.29 -4.56
N VAL A 273 3.21 12.84 -3.30
CA VAL A 273 2.16 11.87 -2.93
C VAL A 273 0.76 12.41 -3.22
N LEU A 274 0.49 13.66 -2.85
CA LEU A 274 -0.83 14.28 -3.04
C LEU A 274 -1.16 14.49 -4.52
N HIS A 275 -0.20 15.01 -5.29
CA HIS A 275 -0.46 15.54 -6.63
C HIS A 275 -0.06 14.60 -7.78
N ASP A 276 1.01 13.83 -7.61
CA ASP A 276 1.63 13.06 -8.69
C ASP A 276 1.46 11.55 -8.53
N HIS A 277 1.38 11.06 -7.28
CA HIS A 277 1.41 9.63 -6.99
C HIS A 277 0.14 9.10 -6.33
N SER A 278 -0.91 9.91 -6.25
CA SER A 278 -2.24 9.45 -5.85
C SER A 278 -2.80 8.46 -6.87
N PHE A 279 -3.74 7.62 -6.44
CA PHE A 279 -4.44 6.67 -7.32
C PHE A 279 -4.94 7.35 -8.62
N PHE A 280 -5.52 8.54 -8.48
CA PHE A 280 -6.04 9.33 -9.60
C PHE A 280 -4.95 9.87 -10.51
N ALA A 281 -3.82 10.31 -9.95
CA ALA A 281 -2.71 10.82 -10.75
C ALA A 281 -2.08 9.70 -11.59
N VAL A 282 -1.89 8.50 -11.01
CA VAL A 282 -1.43 7.32 -11.75
C VAL A 282 -2.39 6.95 -12.87
N LEU A 283 -3.70 6.94 -12.58
CA LEU A 283 -4.72 6.64 -13.59
C LEU A 283 -4.73 7.68 -14.72
N ARG A 284 -4.66 8.97 -14.37
CA ARG A 284 -4.57 10.08 -15.33
C ARG A 284 -3.36 9.88 -16.25
N ASP A 285 -2.20 9.62 -15.69
CA ASP A 285 -0.96 9.48 -16.46
C ASP A 285 -1.00 8.24 -17.35
N ALA A 286 -1.60 7.14 -16.87
CA ALA A 286 -1.84 5.95 -17.68
C ALA A 286 -2.74 6.25 -18.88
N ILE A 287 -3.86 6.97 -18.68
CA ILE A 287 -4.78 7.37 -19.75
C ILE A 287 -4.09 8.31 -20.75
N ILE A 288 -3.32 9.28 -20.28
CA ILE A 288 -2.55 10.21 -21.15
C ILE A 288 -1.53 9.43 -21.98
N THR A 289 -0.81 8.49 -21.37
CA THR A 289 0.23 7.69 -22.04
C THR A 289 -0.34 6.84 -23.19
N LEU A 290 -1.57 6.36 -23.05
CA LEU A 290 -2.24 5.55 -24.06
C LEU A 290 -2.76 6.37 -25.24
N GLY A 291 -2.81 7.71 -25.10
CA GLY A 291 -3.45 8.61 -26.05
C GLY A 291 -4.98 8.57 -25.96
N GLU A 292 -5.63 9.68 -26.32
CA GLU A 292 -7.09 9.72 -26.42
C GLU A 292 -7.55 8.79 -27.54
N SER A 293 -8.29 7.72 -27.20
CA SER A 293 -9.11 6.99 -28.17
C SER A 293 -10.39 7.79 -28.48
N ALA A 294 -10.26 9.09 -28.71
CA ALA A 294 -11.37 9.98 -28.97
C ALA A 294 -12.14 9.48 -30.19
N GLY A 295 -13.44 9.24 -30.03
CA GLY A 295 -14.33 8.85 -31.12
C GLY A 295 -14.58 7.34 -31.29
N VAL A 296 -13.98 6.45 -30.49
CA VAL A 296 -14.41 5.04 -30.47
C VAL A 296 -15.67 4.91 -29.63
N PRO A 297 -16.83 4.49 -30.19
CA PRO A 297 -18.07 4.36 -29.44
C PRO A 297 -17.98 3.27 -28.36
N ASN A 298 -18.87 3.35 -27.37
CA ASN A 298 -19.11 2.24 -26.47
C ASN A 298 -19.74 1.07 -27.26
N LEU A 299 -19.70 -0.14 -26.68
CA LEU A 299 -20.34 -1.32 -27.26
C LEU A 299 -21.86 -1.11 -27.35
N ASP A 300 -22.47 -1.60 -28.42
CA ASP A 300 -23.94 -1.55 -28.60
C ASP A 300 -24.68 -2.51 -27.65
N THR A 301 -24.00 -3.56 -27.19
CA THR A 301 -24.53 -4.56 -26.26
C THR A 301 -23.58 -4.78 -25.08
N PRO A 302 -24.11 -5.09 -23.87
CA PRO A 302 -23.26 -5.36 -22.71
C PRO A 302 -22.38 -6.58 -22.89
N ASP A 303 -21.07 -6.41 -22.66
CA ASP A 303 -20.11 -7.51 -22.52
C ASP A 303 -20.09 -7.99 -21.06
N TRP A 304 -20.12 -9.30 -20.86
CA TRP A 304 -20.24 -9.94 -19.55
C TRP A 304 -18.89 -10.43 -19.04
N MET A 305 -18.34 -9.68 -18.11
CA MET A 305 -17.06 -9.98 -17.48
C MET A 305 -17.22 -11.03 -16.37
N GLN A 306 -16.40 -12.07 -16.46
CA GLN A 306 -16.32 -13.19 -15.52
C GLN A 306 -15.48 -12.82 -14.30
N PRO A 307 -15.91 -13.20 -13.08
CA PRO A 307 -15.16 -12.92 -11.86
C PRO A 307 -13.86 -13.70 -11.79
N GLN A 308 -12.96 -13.25 -10.92
CA GLN A 308 -11.76 -14.02 -10.62
C GLN A 308 -12.16 -15.38 -10.04
N ALA A 309 -11.63 -16.46 -10.61
CA ALA A 309 -11.89 -17.80 -10.13
C ALA A 309 -11.49 -17.93 -8.65
N SER A 310 -12.41 -18.46 -7.82
CA SER A 310 -12.10 -18.79 -6.45
C SER A 310 -10.99 -19.86 -6.39
N PRO A 311 -10.02 -19.76 -5.47
CA PRO A 311 -8.98 -20.78 -5.30
C PRO A 311 -9.61 -22.18 -5.13
N LYS A 312 -9.20 -23.16 -5.94
CA LYS A 312 -9.75 -24.53 -5.88
C LYS A 312 -9.11 -25.36 -4.76
N GLY A 313 -9.91 -26.20 -4.10
CA GLY A 313 -9.49 -27.37 -3.31
C GLY A 313 -8.32 -27.16 -2.35
N ARG A 314 -7.10 -27.53 -2.78
CA ARG A 314 -5.85 -27.46 -2.00
C ARG A 314 -5.51 -26.05 -1.53
N GLU A 315 -5.82 -25.01 -2.29
CA GLU A 315 -5.54 -23.62 -1.90
C GLU A 315 -6.51 -23.09 -0.84
N ARG A 316 -7.78 -23.54 -0.90
CA ARG A 316 -8.77 -23.28 0.14
C ARG A 316 -8.40 -24.03 1.43
N TRP A 317 -7.94 -25.27 1.31
CA TRP A 317 -7.41 -26.07 2.42
C TRP A 317 -6.19 -25.43 3.08
N TRP A 318 -5.23 -24.92 2.30
CA TRP A 318 -4.09 -24.17 2.84
C TRP A 318 -4.53 -22.90 3.57
N ARG A 319 -5.46 -22.11 3.01
CA ARG A 319 -6.00 -20.92 3.70
C ARG A 319 -6.74 -21.28 4.99
N GLU A 320 -7.52 -22.37 5.00
CA GLU A 320 -8.28 -22.83 6.17
C GLU A 320 -7.37 -23.42 7.26
N LEU A 321 -6.38 -24.24 6.89
CA LEU A 321 -5.34 -24.73 7.80
C LEU A 321 -4.54 -23.58 8.42
N THR A 322 -4.20 -22.57 7.61
CA THR A 322 -3.51 -21.37 8.11
C THR A 322 -4.41 -20.59 9.08
N ARG A 323 -5.71 -20.47 8.80
CA ARG A 323 -6.71 -19.84 9.68
C ARG A 323 -6.90 -20.62 11.00
N VAL A 324 -6.93 -21.94 10.95
CA VAL A 324 -7.08 -22.83 12.12
C VAL A 324 -5.80 -22.87 12.96
N TYR A 325 -4.63 -22.94 12.33
CA TYR A 325 -3.34 -22.80 12.99
C TYR A 325 -3.23 -21.46 13.74
N HIS A 326 -3.72 -20.36 13.16
CA HIS A 326 -3.82 -19.08 13.85
C HIS A 326 -4.75 -19.14 15.06
N LYS A 327 -5.93 -19.77 14.97
CA LYS A 327 -6.85 -19.92 16.11
C LYS A 327 -6.22 -20.71 17.28
N TRP A 328 -5.31 -21.64 16.97
CA TRP A 328 -4.59 -22.44 17.96
C TRP A 328 -3.35 -21.74 18.54
N THR A 329 -2.59 -21.03 17.71
CA THR A 329 -1.37 -20.31 18.13
C THR A 329 -1.64 -18.95 18.76
N THR A 330 -2.86 -18.40 18.66
CA THR A 330 -3.31 -17.20 19.38
C THR A 330 -3.79 -17.46 20.81
N ARG A 331 -3.75 -18.70 21.31
CA ARG A 331 -3.91 -18.98 22.75
C ARG A 331 -2.54 -18.88 23.43
N SER A 332 -2.14 -17.68 23.81
CA SER A 332 -1.08 -17.53 24.81
C SER A 332 -1.58 -18.08 26.16
N PRO A 333 -0.71 -18.71 26.98
CA PRO A 333 -1.09 -19.17 28.31
C PRO A 333 -1.54 -17.96 29.15
N ARG A 334 -2.60 -18.12 29.95
CA ARG A 334 -2.97 -17.12 30.96
C ARG A 334 -1.75 -16.93 31.87
N VAL A 335 -1.18 -15.73 31.86
CA VAL A 335 -0.20 -15.31 32.87
C VAL A 335 -0.95 -15.34 34.19
N ALA A 336 -0.53 -16.22 35.11
CA ALA A 336 -1.06 -16.23 36.46
C ALA A 336 -0.71 -14.90 37.15
N PRO A 337 -1.63 -14.30 37.93
CA PRO A 337 -1.33 -13.07 38.65
C PRO A 337 -0.18 -13.29 39.62
N SER A 338 0.79 -12.37 39.63
CA SER A 338 1.90 -12.37 40.57
C SER A 338 1.39 -12.21 42.01
N PRO A 339 1.95 -12.93 42.99
CA PRO A 339 1.57 -12.74 44.38
C PRO A 339 2.02 -11.35 44.84
N THR A 340 1.08 -10.60 45.38
CA THR A 340 1.32 -9.35 46.12
C THR A 340 2.31 -9.64 47.24
N ARG A 341 3.41 -8.89 47.27
CA ARG A 341 4.28 -8.79 48.44
C ARG A 341 3.66 -7.76 49.38
N ASP A 342 3.11 -8.23 50.48
CA ASP A 342 3.08 -7.50 51.75
C ASP A 342 4.14 -8.14 52.67
#